data_AF-A0A358AED0-F1
#
_entry.id   AF-A0A358AED0-F1
#
_cell.length_a   1.000
_cell.length_b   1.000
_cell.length_c   1.000
_cell.angle_alpha   90.00
_cell.angle_beta   90.00
_cell.angle_gamma   90.00
#
_symmetry.space_group_name_H-M   'P 1'
#
loop_
_entity.id
_entity.type
_entity.pdbx_description
1 polymer ?
#
loop_
_entity_poly.entity_id
_entity_poly.type
_entity_poly.pdbx_seq_one_letter_code
_entity_poly.pdbx_strand_id
1 'polypeptide(L)'
;METYISGIEAVGEISGISAKINFDNQGLSSDKIIANYFGLNVTAKARLSDFNNPIVYLEIKSEADLKSAQEILSQKFNLSLPAELSGKGQLWVKLETPLPPKEIPALSGSLELVSAEAAYNEFGVILKNINGPLEFNLNQLAWKDVRFDWLDSSYKTAGSLSDFSRGAGSRGRINDLAGKDPLLSLEISSSQLNLSRIQKTISERFKLKVPVNIEGSGKLALNLKT
;
A
#
# COMPACT_ATOMS: atom_id res chain seq x y z
N MET A 1 -15.57 33.59 -10.47
CA MET A 1 -15.78 33.13 -9.08
C MET A 1 -14.97 31.88 -8.91
N GLU A 2 -13.86 31.97 -8.19
CA GLU A 2 -13.11 30.79 -7.75
C GLU A 2 -13.76 30.32 -6.45
N THR A 3 -14.31 29.10 -6.47
CA THR A 3 -14.96 28.52 -5.30
C THR A 3 -13.90 27.83 -4.45
N TYR A 4 -13.47 28.48 -3.37
CA TYR A 4 -12.59 27.89 -2.37
C TYR A 4 -13.43 27.01 -1.44
N ILE A 5 -13.31 25.68 -1.55
CA ILE A 5 -13.84 24.76 -0.54
C ILE A 5 -12.77 24.70 0.56
N SER A 6 -12.92 25.50 1.61
CA SER A 6 -12.11 25.37 2.82
C SER A 6 -12.58 24.15 3.61
N GLY A 7 -11.94 23.00 3.37
CA GLY A 7 -12.30 21.74 4.01
C GLY A 7 -11.07 21.01 4.52
N ILE A 8 -10.97 20.90 5.85
CA ILE A 8 -10.06 20.03 6.61
C ILE A 8 -8.57 20.32 6.38
N GLU A 9 -7.92 20.97 7.37
CA GLU A 9 -6.48 21.30 7.36
C GLU A 9 -5.58 20.08 7.07
N ALA A 10 -6.02 18.87 7.45
CA ALA A 10 -5.33 17.61 7.19
C ALA A 10 -5.38 17.12 5.73
N VAL A 11 -6.29 17.65 4.91
CA VAL A 11 -6.43 17.22 3.49
C VAL A 11 -5.45 17.99 2.61
N GLY A 12 -5.02 19.21 2.96
CA GLY A 12 -4.12 20.00 2.12
C GLY A 12 -4.81 20.57 0.88
N GLU A 13 -4.04 21.22 -0.01
CA GLU A 13 -4.57 21.88 -1.19
C GLU A 13 -4.96 20.88 -2.29
N ILE A 14 -6.18 21.04 -2.84
CA ILE A 14 -6.66 20.37 -4.03
C ILE A 14 -6.85 21.45 -5.10
N SER A 15 -6.19 21.32 -6.25
CA SER A 15 -6.23 22.33 -7.31
C SER A 15 -6.66 21.72 -8.65
N GLY A 16 -6.96 22.57 -9.63
CA GLY A 16 -7.32 22.11 -10.98
C GLY A 16 -8.59 21.25 -11.05
N ILE A 17 -9.54 21.46 -10.14
CA ILE A 17 -10.75 20.64 -10.04
C ILE A 17 -11.64 20.87 -11.27
N SER A 18 -11.93 19.79 -11.99
CA SER A 18 -12.90 19.75 -13.09
C SER A 18 -13.87 18.61 -12.89
N ALA A 19 -15.16 18.92 -12.79
CA ALA A 19 -16.21 17.94 -12.54
C ALA A 19 -17.53 18.37 -13.15
N LYS A 20 -18.36 17.37 -13.51
CA LYS A 20 -19.80 17.56 -13.70
C LYS A 20 -20.52 16.99 -12.50
N ILE A 21 -21.30 17.82 -11.83
CA ILE A 21 -22.06 17.43 -10.63
C ILE A 21 -23.54 17.28 -11.03
N ASN A 22 -24.12 16.13 -10.69
CA ASN A 22 -25.56 15.91 -10.72
C ASN A 22 -26.10 16.13 -9.31
N PHE A 23 -27.23 16.84 -9.22
CA PHE A 23 -27.91 17.15 -7.96
C PHE A 23 -29.39 16.89 -8.10
N ASP A 24 -29.98 16.24 -7.11
CA ASP A 24 -31.42 16.06 -6.96
C ASP A 24 -31.80 16.00 -5.47
N ASN A 25 -33.06 15.70 -5.18
CA ASN A 25 -33.56 15.58 -3.81
C ASN A 25 -33.00 14.36 -3.05
N GLN A 26 -32.34 13.43 -3.75
CA GLN A 26 -31.74 12.24 -3.18
C GLN A 26 -30.24 12.42 -2.90
N GLY A 27 -29.55 13.37 -3.55
CA GLY A 27 -28.13 13.55 -3.31
C GLY A 27 -27.36 14.42 -4.30
N LEU A 28 -26.04 14.33 -4.16
CA LEU A 28 -25.03 14.87 -5.08
C LEU A 28 -24.23 13.71 -5.65
N SER A 29 -23.89 13.75 -6.94
CA SER A 29 -22.99 12.76 -7.53
C SER A 29 -22.12 13.35 -8.63
N SER A 30 -20.96 12.76 -8.82
CA SER A 30 -20.10 12.97 -9.98
C SER A 30 -19.37 11.68 -10.33
N ASP A 31 -19.50 11.25 -11.59
CA ASP A 31 -18.83 10.05 -12.11
C ASP A 31 -17.41 10.34 -12.63
N LYS A 32 -17.03 11.62 -12.69
CA LYS A 32 -15.71 12.04 -13.15
C LYS A 32 -15.36 13.41 -12.56
N ILE A 33 -14.53 13.37 -11.53
CA ILE A 33 -13.82 14.51 -10.96
C ILE A 33 -12.36 14.34 -11.34
N ILE A 34 -11.78 15.31 -12.02
CA ILE A 34 -10.33 15.39 -12.25
C ILE A 34 -9.80 16.47 -11.31
N ALA A 35 -8.71 16.18 -10.60
CA ALA A 35 -8.05 17.16 -9.76
C ALA A 35 -6.55 16.88 -9.68
N ASN A 36 -5.79 17.87 -9.23
CA ASN A 36 -4.43 17.68 -8.77
C ASN A 36 -4.42 17.66 -7.24
N TYR A 37 -3.82 16.61 -6.67
CA TYR A 37 -3.70 16.42 -5.24
C TYR A 37 -2.27 16.02 -4.88
N PHE A 38 -1.59 16.87 -4.10
CA PHE A 38 -0.16 16.73 -3.80
C PHE A 38 0.73 16.55 -5.05
N GLY A 39 0.39 17.22 -6.15
CA GLY A 39 1.12 17.08 -7.42
C GLY A 39 0.70 15.87 -8.25
N LEU A 40 -0.11 14.95 -7.71
CA LEU A 40 -0.63 13.78 -8.42
C LEU A 40 -1.94 14.13 -9.14
N ASN A 41 -2.06 13.71 -10.39
CA ASN A 41 -3.32 13.80 -11.12
C ASN A 41 -4.24 12.66 -10.69
N VAL A 42 -5.35 13.01 -10.08
CA VAL A 42 -6.35 12.06 -9.58
C VAL A 42 -7.63 12.13 -10.41
N THR A 43 -8.22 10.97 -10.65
CA THR A 43 -9.60 10.87 -11.14
C THR A 43 -10.45 10.26 -10.04
N ALA A 44 -11.55 10.90 -9.68
CA ALA A 44 -12.44 10.44 -8.64
C ALA A 44 -13.89 10.32 -9.10
N LYS A 45 -14.62 9.42 -8.43
CA LYS A 45 -16.09 9.38 -8.39
C LYS A 45 -16.51 9.72 -6.98
N ALA A 46 -17.50 10.60 -6.83
CA ALA A 46 -18.03 10.95 -5.53
C ALA A 46 -19.55 10.90 -5.54
N ARG A 47 -20.15 10.48 -4.43
CA ARG A 47 -21.58 10.50 -4.21
C ARG A 47 -21.88 10.85 -2.75
N LEU A 48 -22.78 11.78 -2.53
CA LEU A 48 -23.43 12.01 -1.25
C LEU A 48 -24.90 11.63 -1.45
N SER A 49 -25.36 10.56 -0.80
CA SER A 49 -26.73 10.03 -0.94
C SER A 49 -27.51 10.24 0.34
N ASP A 50 -28.84 10.36 0.23
CA ASP A 50 -29.79 10.51 1.34
C ASP A 50 -29.47 11.69 2.27
N PHE A 51 -29.96 12.89 1.96
CA PHE A 51 -29.69 14.05 2.83
C PHE A 51 -30.24 13.94 4.26
N ASN A 52 -31.15 13.01 4.55
CA ASN A 52 -31.63 12.78 5.92
C ASN A 52 -30.68 11.87 6.70
N ASN A 53 -30.08 10.88 6.03
CA ASN A 53 -29.05 9.99 6.59
C ASN A 53 -27.84 9.92 5.63
N PRO A 54 -27.02 10.98 5.56
CA PRO A 54 -26.07 11.14 4.47
C PRO A 54 -25.02 10.04 4.42
N ILE A 55 -24.83 9.44 3.25
CA ILE A 55 -23.77 8.47 2.96
C ILE A 55 -22.84 9.05 1.91
N VAL A 56 -21.57 9.17 2.26
CA VAL A 56 -20.49 9.53 1.35
C VAL A 56 -19.88 8.27 0.76
N TYR A 57 -19.81 8.23 -0.56
CA TYR A 57 -19.02 7.29 -1.33
C TYR A 57 -17.98 8.06 -2.14
N LEU A 58 -16.74 7.61 -2.09
CA LEU A 58 -15.62 8.17 -2.82
C LEU A 58 -14.78 7.05 -3.41
N GLU A 59 -14.50 7.12 -4.69
CA GLU A 59 -13.55 6.24 -5.38
C GLU A 59 -12.50 7.11 -6.06
N ILE A 60 -11.22 6.91 -5.75
CA ILE A 60 -10.10 7.68 -6.30
C ILE A 60 -9.20 6.73 -7.08
N LYS A 61 -8.72 7.19 -8.24
CA LYS A 61 -7.72 6.56 -9.08
C LYS A 61 -6.59 7.54 -9.33
N SER A 62 -5.35 7.07 -9.27
CA SER A 62 -4.17 7.87 -9.58
C SER A 62 -3.10 6.98 -10.21
N GLU A 63 -2.38 7.52 -11.17
CA GLU A 63 -1.08 6.97 -11.56
C GLU A 63 -0.01 7.83 -10.91
N ALA A 64 0.89 7.20 -10.18
CA ALA A 64 1.95 7.89 -9.46
C ALA A 64 3.31 7.34 -9.86
N ASP A 65 4.24 8.25 -10.06
CA ASP A 65 5.66 7.92 -9.92
C ASP A 65 5.93 7.57 -8.45
N LEU A 66 6.54 6.41 -8.20
CA LEU A 66 6.72 5.90 -6.84
C LEU A 66 7.70 6.74 -6.02
N LYS A 67 8.65 7.42 -6.68
CA LYS A 67 9.55 8.35 -6.01
C LYS A 67 8.78 9.58 -5.53
N SER A 68 7.95 10.17 -6.40
CA SER A 68 7.07 11.28 -6.00
C SER A 68 6.09 10.87 -4.89
N ALA A 69 5.51 9.66 -4.95
CA ALA A 69 4.65 9.15 -3.89
C ALA A 69 5.40 9.01 -2.55
N GLN A 70 6.65 8.51 -2.59
CA GLN A 70 7.51 8.42 -1.41
C GLN A 70 7.85 9.81 -0.83
N GLU A 71 8.12 10.80 -1.68
CA GLU A 71 8.35 12.18 -1.25
C GLU A 71 7.12 12.77 -0.56
N ILE A 72 5.91 12.52 -1.09
CA ILE A 72 4.65 12.94 -0.46
C ILE A 72 4.48 12.28 0.91
N LEU A 73 4.73 10.97 1.03
CA LEU A 73 4.68 10.25 2.31
C LEU A 73 5.63 10.86 3.35
N SER A 74 6.86 11.19 2.94
CA SER A 74 7.82 11.81 3.84
C SER A 74 7.44 13.24 4.22
N GLN A 75 7.05 14.08 3.25
CA GLN A 75 6.85 15.51 3.48
C GLN A 75 5.49 15.85 4.11
N LYS A 76 4.44 15.09 3.78
CA LYS A 76 3.07 15.36 4.24
C LYS A 76 2.66 14.50 5.43
N PHE A 77 3.21 13.29 5.54
CA PHE A 77 2.81 12.33 6.58
C PHE A 77 3.95 11.96 7.53
N ASN A 78 5.16 12.50 7.34
CA ASN A 78 6.35 12.17 8.13
C ASN A 78 6.63 10.65 8.16
N LEU A 79 6.32 9.97 7.05
CA LEU A 79 6.54 8.53 6.86
C LEU A 79 7.79 8.33 6.02
N SER A 80 8.83 7.77 6.63
CA SER A 80 10.04 7.36 5.94
C SER A 80 9.99 5.86 5.65
N LEU A 81 10.25 5.49 4.39
CA LEU A 81 10.37 4.10 3.97
C LEU A 81 11.85 3.70 3.96
N PRO A 82 12.19 2.46 4.36
CA PRO A 82 13.58 1.99 4.43
C PRO A 82 14.25 1.73 3.07
N ALA A 83 13.49 1.80 1.97
CA ALA A 83 13.99 1.68 0.60
C ALA A 83 13.64 2.93 -0.19
N GLU A 84 14.53 3.32 -1.10
CA GLU A 84 14.23 4.28 -2.16
C GLU A 84 13.41 3.58 -3.25
N LEU A 85 12.26 4.15 -3.58
CA LEU A 85 11.35 3.58 -4.57
C LEU A 85 11.48 4.31 -5.91
N SER A 86 11.44 3.56 -7.00
CA SER A 86 11.38 4.09 -8.36
C SER A 86 10.41 3.29 -9.23
N GLY A 87 10.04 3.84 -10.38
CA GLY A 87 9.05 3.25 -11.29
C GLY A 87 7.64 3.77 -11.05
N LYS A 88 6.64 3.01 -11.50
CA LYS A 88 5.24 3.47 -11.53
C LYS A 88 4.33 2.61 -10.66
N GLY A 89 3.33 3.26 -10.10
CA GLY A 89 2.23 2.63 -9.38
C GLY A 89 0.87 3.14 -9.85
N GLN A 90 -0.11 2.24 -9.93
CA GLN A 90 -1.51 2.63 -10.15
C GLN A 90 -2.29 2.43 -8.84
N LEU A 91 -2.69 3.55 -8.24
CA LEU A 91 -3.44 3.59 -6.98
C LEU A 91 -4.94 3.61 -7.26
N TRP A 92 -5.67 2.78 -6.53
CA TRP A 92 -7.12 2.81 -6.42
C TRP A 92 -7.51 2.84 -4.94
N VAL A 93 -8.43 3.72 -4.56
CA VAL A 93 -8.95 3.83 -3.20
C VAL A 93 -10.46 3.97 -3.26
N LYS A 94 -11.16 3.24 -2.40
CA LYS A 94 -12.59 3.37 -2.16
C LYS A 94 -12.87 3.63 -0.68
N LEU A 95 -13.70 4.63 -0.43
CA LEU A 95 -14.21 5.01 0.87
C LEU A 95 -15.74 5.05 0.84
N GLU A 96 -16.38 4.48 1.84
CA GLU A 96 -17.83 4.56 2.04
C GLU A 96 -18.15 4.74 3.52
N THR A 97 -18.90 5.79 3.87
CA THR A 97 -19.20 6.13 5.28
C THR A 97 -20.47 6.96 5.43
N PRO A 98 -21.27 6.74 6.48
CA PRO A 98 -22.30 7.69 6.88
C PRO A 98 -21.68 9.01 7.39
N LEU A 99 -22.46 10.09 7.33
CA LEU A 99 -22.16 11.39 7.93
C LEU A 99 -23.22 11.73 9.01
N PRO A 100 -22.81 12.14 10.23
CA PRO A 100 -21.44 12.03 10.75
C PRO A 100 -20.99 10.55 10.82
N PRO A 101 -19.68 10.27 10.78
CA PRO A 101 -19.17 8.90 10.91
C PRO A 101 -19.63 8.29 12.24
N LYS A 102 -20.44 7.22 12.16
CA LYS A 102 -20.90 6.46 13.34
C LYS A 102 -19.91 5.35 13.71
N GLU A 103 -19.16 4.87 12.73
CA GLU A 103 -18.17 3.81 12.84
C GLU A 103 -16.91 4.20 12.07
N ILE A 104 -15.85 3.40 12.21
CA ILE A 104 -14.64 3.54 11.40
C ILE A 104 -15.03 3.39 9.91
N PRO A 105 -14.69 4.33 9.03
CA PRO A 105 -15.08 4.27 7.63
C PRO A 105 -14.61 2.99 6.92
N ALA A 106 -15.42 2.47 6.00
CA ALA A 106 -14.99 1.38 5.14
C ALA A 106 -14.02 1.92 4.09
N LEU A 107 -12.72 1.79 4.35
CA LEU A 107 -11.64 2.13 3.42
C LEU A 107 -11.00 0.86 2.87
N SER A 108 -10.89 0.78 1.56
CA SER A 108 -10.18 -0.26 0.83
C SER A 108 -9.45 0.34 -0.37
N GLY A 109 -8.44 -0.35 -0.88
CA GLY A 109 -7.70 0.11 -2.04
C GLY A 109 -6.72 -0.92 -2.56
N SER A 110 -6.08 -0.58 -3.66
CA SER A 110 -5.00 -1.35 -4.26
C SER A 110 -3.94 -0.43 -4.85
N LEU A 111 -2.69 -0.88 -4.81
CA LEU A 111 -1.57 -0.30 -5.54
C LEU A 111 -1.01 -1.37 -6.47
N GLU A 112 -1.18 -1.19 -7.78
CA GLU A 112 -0.52 -2.04 -8.77
C GLU A 112 0.88 -1.51 -9.02
N LEU A 113 1.91 -2.31 -8.74
CA LEU A 113 3.30 -1.97 -9.05
C LEU A 113 3.61 -2.38 -10.49
N VAL A 114 4.18 -1.46 -11.28
CA VAL A 114 4.53 -1.70 -12.68
C VAL A 114 6.01 -1.39 -12.89
N SER A 115 6.80 -2.45 -13.05
CA SER A 115 8.26 -2.38 -13.25
C SER A 115 8.94 -1.46 -12.23
N ALA A 116 8.53 -1.58 -10.97
CA ALA A 116 9.07 -0.79 -9.88
C ALA A 116 10.44 -1.31 -9.43
N GLU A 117 11.21 -0.45 -8.77
CA GLU A 117 12.44 -0.85 -8.10
C GLU A 117 12.42 -0.37 -6.65
N ALA A 118 13.07 -1.14 -5.77
CA ALA A 118 13.29 -0.80 -4.38
C ALA A 118 14.78 -0.93 -4.06
N ALA A 119 15.45 0.20 -3.84
CA ALA A 119 16.86 0.27 -3.49
C ALA A 119 17.01 0.43 -1.97
N TYR A 120 17.56 -0.60 -1.34
CA TYR A 120 17.89 -0.65 0.07
C TYR A 120 19.37 -0.29 0.25
N ASN A 121 19.68 1.01 0.15
CA ASN A 121 21.05 1.52 0.09
C ASN A 121 21.92 1.09 1.28
N GLU A 122 21.35 1.02 2.48
CA GLU A 122 22.08 0.57 3.69
C GLU A 122 22.58 -0.87 3.60
N PHE A 123 21.93 -1.70 2.78
CA PHE A 123 22.25 -3.13 2.62
C PHE A 123 22.89 -3.44 1.26
N GLY A 124 23.01 -2.46 0.36
CA GLY A 124 23.49 -2.67 -1.00
C GLY A 124 22.59 -3.60 -1.83
N VAL A 125 21.30 -3.69 -1.48
CA VAL A 125 20.33 -4.57 -2.15
C VAL A 125 19.41 -3.73 -3.02
N ILE A 126 19.21 -4.17 -4.27
CA ILE A 126 18.23 -3.57 -5.18
C ILE A 126 17.32 -4.69 -5.67
N LEU A 127 16.02 -4.51 -5.42
CA LEU A 127 14.98 -5.33 -6.02
C LEU A 127 14.51 -4.62 -7.30
N LYS A 128 14.53 -5.34 -8.41
CA LYS A 128 14.16 -4.80 -9.73
C LYS A 128 12.89 -5.43 -10.24
N ASN A 129 12.28 -4.83 -11.25
CA ASN A 129 11.11 -5.38 -11.95
C ASN A 129 10.02 -5.85 -10.98
N ILE A 130 9.77 -5.08 -9.93
CA ILE A 130 8.72 -5.37 -8.96
C ILE A 130 7.38 -5.14 -9.66
N ASN A 131 6.59 -6.19 -9.75
CA ASN A 131 5.31 -6.19 -10.45
C ASN A 131 4.24 -6.91 -9.64
N GLY A 132 3.04 -6.34 -9.59
CA GLY A 132 1.86 -6.99 -9.04
C GLY A 132 1.10 -6.15 -8.03
N PRO A 133 -0.05 -6.67 -7.57
CA PRO A 133 -0.99 -5.93 -6.75
C PRO A 133 -0.62 -5.99 -5.26
N LEU A 134 -0.72 -4.83 -4.63
CA LEU A 134 -0.81 -4.67 -3.18
C LEU A 134 -2.22 -4.21 -2.83
N GLU A 135 -3.00 -5.05 -2.16
CA GLU A 135 -4.35 -4.74 -1.71
C GLU A 135 -4.33 -4.29 -0.25
N PHE A 136 -5.08 -3.26 0.11
CA PHE A 136 -5.12 -2.78 1.48
C PHE A 136 -6.51 -2.38 1.96
N ASN A 137 -6.69 -2.44 3.28
CA ASN A 137 -7.78 -1.84 4.02
C ASN A 137 -7.21 -1.28 5.35
N LEU A 138 -8.06 -0.76 6.23
CA LEU A 138 -7.61 -0.15 7.49
C LEU A 138 -6.87 -1.09 8.44
N ASN A 139 -7.03 -2.40 8.28
CA ASN A 139 -6.46 -3.40 9.16
C ASN A 139 -5.41 -4.29 8.50
N GLN A 140 -5.28 -4.27 7.17
CA GLN A 140 -4.45 -5.22 6.44
C GLN A 140 -3.85 -4.62 5.16
N LEU A 141 -2.63 -5.02 4.86
CA LEU A 141 -2.01 -5.00 3.53
C LEU A 141 -1.82 -6.45 3.11
N ALA A 142 -2.29 -6.85 1.94
CA ALA A 142 -2.13 -8.17 1.38
C ALA A 142 -1.53 -8.06 -0.02
N TRP A 143 -0.78 -9.07 -0.42
CA TRP A 143 -0.27 -9.16 -1.77
C TRP A 143 -0.33 -10.59 -2.24
N LYS A 144 -0.60 -10.73 -3.53
CA LYS A 144 -0.67 -12.02 -4.20
C LYS A 144 0.10 -11.90 -5.50
N ASP A 145 0.95 -12.89 -5.74
CA ASP A 145 1.68 -13.02 -6.99
C ASP A 145 2.60 -11.83 -7.32
N VAL A 146 3.12 -11.11 -6.31
CA VAL A 146 4.11 -10.04 -6.51
C VAL A 146 5.42 -10.67 -6.95
N ARG A 147 5.90 -10.24 -8.11
CA ARG A 147 7.14 -10.69 -8.72
C ARG A 147 8.20 -9.62 -8.60
N PHE A 148 9.44 -10.04 -8.46
CA PHE A 148 10.59 -9.14 -8.52
C PHE A 148 11.83 -9.93 -8.92
N ASP A 149 12.82 -9.22 -9.42
CA ASP A 149 14.13 -9.76 -9.71
C ASP A 149 15.11 -9.31 -8.62
N TRP A 150 15.91 -10.25 -8.14
CA TRP A 150 17.02 -10.00 -7.25
C TRP A 150 18.23 -10.75 -7.77
N LEU A 151 19.33 -10.02 -7.98
CA LEU A 151 20.49 -10.51 -8.73
C LEU A 151 20.02 -11.03 -10.11
N ASP A 152 20.40 -12.26 -10.47
CA ASP A 152 20.06 -12.88 -11.75
C ASP A 152 18.84 -13.82 -11.66
N SER A 153 18.08 -13.74 -10.56
CA SER A 153 16.95 -14.62 -10.28
C SER A 153 15.64 -13.85 -10.17
N SER A 154 14.58 -14.45 -10.72
CA SER A 154 13.22 -13.94 -10.59
C SER A 154 12.48 -14.70 -9.49
N TYR A 155 11.79 -13.94 -8.65
CA TYR A 155 11.07 -14.41 -7.47
C TYR A 155 9.59 -14.05 -7.57
N LYS A 156 8.78 -14.86 -6.90
CA LYS A 156 7.34 -14.63 -6.73
C LYS A 156 6.96 -14.80 -5.27
N THR A 157 6.15 -13.88 -4.76
CA THR A 157 5.75 -13.85 -3.35
C THR A 157 4.27 -13.61 -3.15
N ALA A 158 3.77 -14.10 -2.01
CA ALA A 158 2.45 -13.80 -1.50
C ALA A 158 2.48 -13.70 0.03
N GLY A 159 1.65 -12.83 0.60
CA GLY A 159 1.61 -12.61 2.04
C GLY A 159 0.65 -11.51 2.46
N SER A 160 0.66 -11.22 3.75
CA SER A 160 -0.10 -10.09 4.30
C SER A 160 0.51 -9.56 5.60
N LEU A 161 0.36 -8.26 5.83
CA LEU A 161 0.54 -7.60 7.11
C LEU A 161 -0.84 -7.23 7.66
N SER A 162 -1.15 -7.58 8.90
CA SER A 162 -2.43 -7.30 9.56
C SER A 162 -2.27 -6.55 10.88
N ASP A 163 -3.40 -6.16 11.47
CA ASP A 163 -3.56 -5.58 12.81
C ASP A 163 -2.97 -4.15 12.97
N PHE A 164 -3.08 -3.31 11.94
CA PHE A 164 -2.60 -1.92 11.99
C PHE A 164 -3.25 -1.05 13.10
N SER A 165 -4.45 -1.42 13.56
CA SER A 165 -5.22 -0.70 14.57
C SER A 165 -4.75 -0.91 16.02
N ARG A 166 -3.87 -1.90 16.28
CA ARG A 166 -3.19 -2.03 17.57
C ARG A 166 -1.90 -1.23 17.49
N GLY A 167 -1.90 -0.04 18.09
CA GLY A 167 -0.71 0.79 18.18
C GLY A 167 0.53 -0.03 18.55
N ALA A 168 1.63 0.20 17.82
CA ALA A 168 2.92 -0.46 18.01
C ALA A 168 2.94 -2.00 17.78
N GLY A 169 2.39 -2.50 16.66
CA GLY A 169 2.80 -3.82 16.15
C GLY A 169 1.90 -4.36 15.05
N SER A 170 2.33 -4.22 13.79
CA SER A 170 1.75 -5.00 12.68
C SER A 170 2.26 -6.44 12.75
N ARG A 171 1.38 -7.41 12.49
CA ARG A 171 1.74 -8.82 12.37
C ARG A 171 1.93 -9.16 10.90
N GLY A 172 3.10 -9.68 10.53
CA GLY A 172 3.40 -10.07 9.16
C GLY A 172 3.41 -11.58 8.97
N ARG A 173 2.78 -12.04 7.89
CA ARG A 173 2.84 -13.44 7.41
C ARG A 173 3.22 -13.47 5.94
N ILE A 174 4.26 -14.23 5.62
CA ILE A 174 4.64 -14.56 4.24
C ILE A 174 4.25 -16.01 4.02
N ASN A 175 3.43 -16.26 3.00
CA ASN A 175 2.85 -17.58 2.76
C ASN A 175 3.60 -18.35 1.66
N ASP A 176 4.09 -17.65 0.62
CA ASP A 176 4.80 -18.26 -0.50
C ASP A 176 6.00 -17.40 -0.92
N LEU A 177 7.16 -18.03 -1.13
CA LEU A 177 8.35 -17.46 -1.78
C LEU A 177 8.94 -18.52 -2.71
N ALA A 178 8.81 -18.32 -4.02
CA ALA A 178 9.33 -19.23 -5.04
C ALA A 178 10.36 -18.51 -5.92
N GLY A 179 11.53 -19.14 -6.15
CA GLY A 179 12.62 -18.61 -6.98
C GLY A 179 13.44 -19.74 -7.62
N LYS A 180 14.20 -19.40 -8.67
CA LYS A 180 15.01 -20.37 -9.44
C LYS A 180 16.34 -20.76 -8.78
N ASP A 181 16.74 -20.07 -7.72
CA ASP A 181 17.98 -20.37 -6.98
C ASP A 181 17.71 -21.42 -5.88
N PRO A 182 18.26 -22.65 -6.00
CA PRO A 182 18.07 -23.69 -5.01
C PRO A 182 18.71 -23.34 -3.66
N LEU A 183 19.74 -22.49 -3.58
CA LEU A 183 20.37 -22.10 -2.31
C LEU A 183 19.42 -21.27 -1.45
N LEU A 184 18.70 -20.32 -2.03
CA LEU A 184 17.64 -19.59 -1.33
C LEU A 184 16.44 -20.50 -1.02
N SER A 185 16.09 -21.42 -1.92
CA SER A 185 15.01 -22.37 -1.63
C SER A 185 15.37 -23.36 -0.50
N LEU A 186 16.66 -23.72 -0.33
CA LEU A 186 17.17 -24.57 0.74
C LEU A 186 17.39 -23.79 2.04
N GLU A 187 17.85 -22.53 1.99
CA GLU A 187 17.95 -21.63 3.16
C GLU A 187 16.60 -21.13 3.68
N ILE A 188 15.53 -21.19 2.87
CA ILE A 188 14.17 -20.79 3.24
C ILE A 188 13.27 -22.00 3.57
N SER A 189 13.64 -23.22 3.14
CA SER A 189 12.90 -24.45 3.44
C SER A 189 13.49 -25.29 4.58
N SER A 190 14.80 -25.24 4.81
CA SER A 190 15.45 -25.95 5.94
C SER A 190 15.76 -25.04 7.12
N SER A 191 15.64 -23.74 6.91
CA SER A 191 15.68 -22.73 7.95
C SER A 191 14.55 -21.77 7.63
N GLN A 192 13.82 -21.37 8.66
CA GLN A 192 13.27 -20.01 8.68
C GLN A 192 14.32 -19.12 8.00
N LEU A 193 13.93 -18.20 7.09
CA LEU A 193 14.72 -16.96 6.97
C LEU A 193 15.15 -16.64 8.39
N ASN A 194 16.43 -16.35 8.66
CA ASN A 194 16.84 -16.09 10.03
C ASN A 194 16.27 -14.70 10.41
N LEU A 195 14.95 -14.64 10.48
CA LEU A 195 14.05 -13.55 10.79
C LEU A 195 14.41 -13.10 12.18
N SER A 196 14.90 -14.00 13.05
CA SER A 196 15.52 -13.64 14.32
C SER A 196 16.79 -12.79 14.16
N ARG A 197 17.67 -13.04 13.18
CA ARG A 197 18.86 -12.21 12.89
C ARG A 197 18.50 -10.90 12.20
N ILE A 198 17.54 -10.92 11.28
CA ILE A 198 17.03 -9.71 10.60
C ILE A 198 16.29 -8.81 11.61
N GLN A 199 15.40 -9.39 12.42
CA GLN A 199 14.69 -8.73 13.53
C GLN A 199 15.65 -8.21 14.59
N LYS A 200 16.66 -9.00 15.00
CA LYS A 200 17.69 -8.56 15.94
C LYS A 200 18.51 -7.40 15.39
N THR A 201 18.93 -7.47 14.13
CA THR A 201 19.73 -6.41 13.47
C THR A 201 18.91 -5.13 13.30
N ILE A 202 17.63 -5.25 12.95
CA ILE A 202 16.69 -4.12 12.83
C ILE A 202 16.36 -3.52 14.21
N SER A 203 16.07 -4.34 15.22
CA SER A 203 15.75 -3.85 16.57
C SER A 203 16.95 -3.23 17.29
N GLU A 204 18.14 -3.82 17.17
CA GLU A 204 19.36 -3.34 17.84
C GLU A 204 19.92 -2.06 17.19
N ARG A 205 19.83 -1.90 15.87
CA ARG A 205 20.40 -0.72 15.17
C ARG A 205 19.46 0.48 15.07
N PHE A 206 18.15 0.26 14.95
CA PHE A 206 17.19 1.36 14.73
C PHE A 206 16.50 1.87 16.01
N LYS A 207 16.82 1.32 17.19
CA LYS A 207 16.15 1.67 18.47
C LYS A 207 14.62 1.75 18.33
N LEU A 208 14.04 0.88 17.51
CA LEU A 208 12.60 0.90 17.25
C LEU A 208 11.88 0.64 18.58
N LYS A 209 10.98 1.55 18.98
CA LYS A 209 10.19 1.43 20.21
C LYS A 209 9.14 0.31 20.16
N VAL A 210 9.19 -0.54 19.14
CA VAL A 210 8.11 -1.45 18.76
C VAL A 210 8.69 -2.77 18.24
N PRO A 211 8.22 -3.94 18.74
CA PRO A 211 8.65 -5.23 18.23
C PRO A 211 8.01 -5.55 16.86
N VAL A 212 8.81 -5.98 15.90
CA VAL A 212 8.36 -6.52 14.60
C VAL A 212 8.35 -8.05 14.71
N ASN A 213 7.17 -8.68 14.69
CA ASN A 213 7.05 -10.14 14.70
C ASN A 213 6.68 -10.66 13.30
N ILE A 214 7.55 -11.51 12.75
CA ILE A 214 7.35 -12.16 11.45
C ILE A 214 7.15 -13.65 11.71
N GLU A 215 5.94 -14.17 11.44
CA GLU A 215 5.62 -15.59 11.56
C GLU A 215 5.42 -16.21 10.17
N GLY A 216 6.16 -17.27 9.86
CA GLY A 216 6.04 -18.03 8.61
C GLY A 216 5.82 -19.52 8.89
N SER A 217 4.93 -20.15 8.13
CA SER A 217 4.72 -21.61 8.13
C SER A 217 4.60 -22.11 6.69
N GLY A 218 5.68 -22.65 6.14
CA GLY A 218 5.66 -23.39 4.88
C GLY A 218 6.12 -24.83 5.12
N LYS A 219 5.33 -25.83 4.70
CA LYS A 219 5.78 -27.23 4.58
C LYS A 219 6.06 -27.51 3.10
N LEU A 220 7.31 -27.77 2.75
CA LEU A 220 7.66 -28.38 1.47
C LEU A 220 7.52 -29.90 1.60
N ALA A 221 6.59 -30.48 0.84
CA ALA A 221 6.57 -31.90 0.57
C ALA A 221 7.64 -32.20 -0.48
N LEU A 222 8.80 -32.71 -0.04
CA LEU A 222 9.82 -33.28 -0.91
C LEU A 222 9.31 -34.62 -1.46
N ASN A 223 8.81 -34.63 -2.68
CA ASN A 223 8.78 -35.86 -3.48
C ASN A 223 10.12 -35.99 -4.19
N LEU A 224 11.10 -36.60 -3.51
CA LEU A 224 12.30 -37.11 -4.16
C LEU A 224 11.91 -38.39 -4.89
N LYS A 225 11.81 -38.35 -6.22
CA LYS A 225 11.94 -39.56 -7.02
C LYS A 225 13.44 -39.91 -7.03
N THR A 226 13.79 -40.99 -6.34
CA THR A 226 15.06 -41.71 -6.48
C THR A 226 15.27 -42.19 -7.91
#